data_AF-A0A2D8MSI0-F1
#
_entry.id   AF-A0A2D8MSI0-F1
#
_cell.length_a   1.000
_cell.length_b   1.000
_cell.length_c   1.000
_cell.angle_alpha   90.00
_cell.angle_beta   90.00
_cell.angle_gamma   90.00
#
_symmetry.space_group_name_H-M   'P 1'
#
loop_
_entity.id
_entity.type
_entity.pdbx_description
1 polymer ?
#
loop_
_entity_poly.entity_id
_entity_poly.type
_entity_poly.pdbx_seq_one_letter_code
_entity_poly.pdbx_strand_id
1 'polypeptide(L)' 'MEIEKLNIYKRLRDFNVPASVLDDIFAEKQDLDILIKGWHDLQEAGLKDDEIASKISGLILSEMGTDPAHEPVEK' A
#
# COMPACT_ATOMS: atom_id res chain seq x y z
N MET A 1 -0.44 -3.69 -18.06
CA MET A 1 0.37 -4.24 -16.96
C MET A 1 1.35 -3.24 -16.35
N GLU A 2 1.95 -2.31 -17.11
CA GLU A 2 2.78 -1.22 -16.51
C GLU A 2 1.97 0.03 -16.09
N ILE A 3 0.90 0.34 -16.82
CA ILE A 3 0.04 1.51 -16.53
C ILE A 3 -0.70 1.34 -15.19
N GLU A 4 -1.22 0.14 -14.88
CA GLU A 4 -1.85 -0.17 -13.59
C GLU A 4 -0.87 0.03 -12.42
N LYS A 5 0.35 -0.51 -12.54
CA LYS A 5 1.40 -0.34 -11.53
C LYS A 5 1.72 1.13 -11.27
N LEU A 6 1.87 1.93 -12.33
CA LEU A 6 2.06 3.37 -12.23
C LEU A 6 0.87 4.10 -11.59
N ASN A 7 -0.35 3.64 -11.86
CA ASN A 7 -1.56 4.21 -11.28
C ASN A 7 -1.66 3.93 -9.78
N ILE A 8 -1.41 2.67 -9.38
CA ILE A 8 -1.33 2.24 -7.98
C ILE A 8 -0.22 3.00 -7.24
N TYR A 9 0.96 3.11 -7.84
CA TYR A 9 2.09 3.85 -7.27
C TYR A 9 1.73 5.32 -7.02
N LYS A 10 1.12 5.99 -8.01
CA LYS A 10 0.67 7.38 -7.87
C LYS A 10 -0.40 7.53 -6.79
N ARG A 11 -1.37 6.60 -6.76
CA ARG A 11 -2.44 6.55 -5.76
C ARG A 11 -1.85 6.44 -4.37
N LEU A 12 -1.04 5.42 -4.08
CA LEU A 12 -0.44 5.22 -2.75
C LEU A 12 0.40 6.43 -2.31
N ARG A 13 1.15 7.03 -3.24
CA ARG A 13 1.91 8.25 -2.98
C ARG A 13 1.01 9.45 -2.62
N ASP A 14 -0.18 9.54 -3.20
CA ASP A 14 -1.19 10.55 -2.88
C ASP A 14 -1.72 10.38 -1.43
N PHE A 15 -1.76 9.14 -0.94
CA PHE A 15 -2.14 8.77 0.42
C PHE A 15 -1.01 8.89 1.47
N ASN A 16 -0.01 9.74 1.23
CA ASN A 16 1.16 9.94 2.12
C ASN A 16 2.10 8.74 2.28
N VAL A 17 2.02 7.72 1.42
CA VAL A 17 3.03 6.65 1.44
C VAL A 17 4.35 7.20 0.87
N PRO A 18 5.48 7.08 1.60
CA PRO A 18 6.76 7.56 1.13
C PRO A 18 7.18 6.83 -0.15
N ALA A 19 7.76 7.57 -1.11
CA ALA A 19 8.25 6.98 -2.35
C ALA A 19 9.30 5.89 -2.10
N SER A 20 10.15 6.02 -1.08
CA SER A 20 11.15 5.01 -0.72
C SER A 20 10.52 3.66 -0.35
N VAL A 21 9.34 3.68 0.27
CA VAL A 21 8.62 2.47 0.69
C VAL A 21 7.98 1.80 -0.51
N LEU A 22 7.38 2.61 -1.38
CA LEU A 22 6.84 2.10 -2.63
C LEU A 22 7.94 1.52 -3.51
N ASP A 23 9.12 2.15 -3.55
CA ASP A 23 10.27 1.63 -4.28
C ASP A 23 10.72 0.27 -3.72
N ASP A 24 10.76 0.12 -2.39
CA ASP A 24 11.08 -1.14 -1.69
C ASP A 24 10.05 -2.25 -2.00
N ILE A 25 8.75 -1.94 -1.86
CA ILE A 25 7.64 -2.88 -2.17
C ILE A 25 7.64 -3.27 -3.66
N PHE A 26 7.94 -2.32 -4.56
CA PHE A 26 7.96 -2.59 -6.00
C PHE A 26 9.25 -3.27 -6.45
N ALA A 27 10.35 -3.11 -5.69
CA ALA A 27 11.60 -3.83 -5.91
C ALA A 27 11.49 -5.29 -5.45
N GLU A 28 10.80 -5.56 -4.35
CA GLU A 28 10.54 -6.91 -3.86
C GLU A 28 9.37 -7.57 -4.58
N LYS A 29 9.67 -8.67 -5.28
CA LYS A 29 8.69 -9.36 -6.11
C LYS A 29 7.54 -9.96 -5.29
N GLN A 30 7.82 -10.34 -4.05
CA GLN A 30 6.83 -10.93 -3.14
C GLN A 30 5.85 -9.86 -2.65
N ASP A 31 6.35 -8.73 -2.14
CA ASP A 31 5.53 -7.62 -1.66
C ASP A 31 4.71 -6.99 -2.79
N LEU A 32 5.31 -6.84 -3.98
CA LEU A 32 4.59 -6.40 -5.17
C LEU A 32 3.45 -7.35 -5.54
N ASP A 33 3.64 -8.67 -5.46
CA ASP A 33 2.58 -9.65 -5.77
C ASP A 33 1.45 -9.57 -4.75
N ILE A 34 1.77 -9.41 -3.46
CA ILE A 34 0.78 -9.23 -2.38
C ILE A 34 0.01 -7.92 -2.58
N LEU A 35 0.68 -6.82 -2.91
CA LEU A 35 0.08 -5.53 -3.19
C LEU A 35 -0.90 -5.61 -4.36
N ILE A 36 -0.46 -6.20 -5.48
CA ILE A 36 -1.27 -6.33 -6.70
C ILE A 36 -2.47 -7.26 -6.46
N LYS A 37 -2.27 -8.37 -5.73
CA LYS A 37 -3.37 -9.27 -5.35
C LYS A 37 -4.38 -8.60 -4.44
N GLY A 38 -3.93 -7.92 -3.39
CA GLY A 38 -4.83 -7.19 -2.48
C GLY A 38 -5.58 -6.08 -3.20
N TRP A 39 -4.92 -5.41 -4.16
CA TRP A 39 -5.57 -4.42 -5.02
C TRP A 39 -6.65 -5.04 -5.89
N HIS A 40 -6.34 -6.13 -6.60
CA HIS A 40 -7.31 -6.82 -7.45
C HIS A 40 -8.48 -7.38 -6.66
N ASP A 41 -8.24 -8.02 -5.51
CA ASP A 41 -9.30 -8.56 -4.64
C ASP A 41 -10.30 -7.48 -4.21
N LEU A 42 -9.79 -6.31 -3.79
CA LEU A 42 -10.63 -5.17 -3.43
C LEU A 42 -11.35 -4.57 -4.65
N GLN A 43 -10.71 -4.54 -5.82
CA GLN A 43 -11.32 -4.05 -7.06
C GLN A 43 -12.44 -4.99 -7.53
N GLU A 44 -12.25 -6.31 -7.40
CA GLU A 44 -13.26 -7.33 -7.68
C GLU A 44 -14.43 -7.27 -6.67
N ALA A 45 -14.16 -6.90 -5.43
CA ALA A 45 -15.18 -6.59 -4.43
C ALA A 45 -15.99 -5.31 -4.73
N GLY A 46 -15.65 -4.58 -5.80
CA GLY A 46 -16.36 -3.38 -6.25
C GLY A 46 -15.91 -2.09 -5.56
N LEU A 47 -14.77 -2.09 -4.86
CA LEU A 47 -14.18 -0.87 -4.31
C LEU A 47 -13.55 -0.02 -5.41
N LYS A 48 -13.60 1.30 -5.21
CA LYS A 48 -12.93 2.26 -6.09
C LYS A 48 -11.45 2.34 -5.75
N ASP A 49 -10.62 2.68 -6.74
CA ASP A 49 -9.17 2.85 -6.58
C ASP A 49 -8.79 3.75 -5.39
N ASP A 50 -9.59 4.77 -5.09
CA ASP A 50 -9.45 5.67 -3.94
C ASP A 50 -9.53 4.93 -2.60
N GLU A 51 -10.56 4.09 -2.43
CA GLU A 51 -10.78 3.34 -1.18
C GLU A 51 -9.75 2.23 -1.01
N ILE A 52 -9.37 1.59 -2.11
CA ILE A 52 -8.33 0.57 -2.14
C ILE A 52 -7.00 1.18 -1.73
N ALA A 53 -6.62 2.32 -2.34
CA ALA A 53 -5.40 3.02 -2.01
C ALA A 53 -5.38 3.49 -0.55
N SER A 54 -6.49 4.00 -0.02
CA SER A 54 -6.62 4.37 1.40
C SER A 54 -6.40 3.17 2.34
N LYS A 55 -7.00 2.02 2.04
CA LYS A 55 -6.83 0.79 2.84
C LYS A 55 -5.39 0.28 2.80
N ILE A 56 -4.82 0.17 1.60
CA ILE A 56 -3.48 -0.38 1.40
C ILE A 56 -2.42 0.57 1.97
N SER A 57 -2.54 1.88 1.75
CA SER A 57 -1.65 2.87 2.36
C SER A 57 -1.72 2.86 3.88
N GLY A 58 -2.91 2.77 4.47
CA GLY A 58 -3.08 2.64 5.91
C GLY A 58 -2.38 1.40 6.46
N LEU A 59 -2.54 0.25 5.80
CA LEU A 59 -1.86 -0.99 6.16
C LEU A 59 -0.33 -0.85 6.11
N ILE A 60 0.19 -0.32 5.01
CA ILE A 60 1.63 -0.10 4.80
C ILE A 60 2.18 0.86 5.87
N LEU A 61 1.50 1.97 6.14
CA LEU A 61 1.91 2.97 7.14
C LEU A 61 1.88 2.41 8.57
N SER A 62 0.86 1.62 8.91
CA SER A 62 0.76 0.93 10.20
C SER A 62 1.84 -0.15 10.36
N GLU A 63 2.14 -0.92 9.31
CA GLU A 63 3.18 -1.95 9.37
C GLU A 63 4.59 -1.34 9.51
N MET A 64 4.81 -0.18 8.91
CA MET A 64 6.05 0.59 9.08
C MET A 64 6.16 1.35 10.41
N GLY A 65 5.13 1.31 11.26
CA GLY A 65 5.16 2.02 12.54
C GLY A 65 5.18 3.55 12.39
N THR A 66 4.61 4.10 11.32
CA THR A 66 4.32 5.55 11.24
C THR A 66 2.98 5.87 11.91
N ASP A 67 2.64 5.13 12.96
CA ASP A 67 1.70 5.57 13.97
C ASP A 67 2.45 6.54 14.89
N PRO A 68 2.13 7.85 14.95
CA PRO A 68 2.59 8.70 16.04
C PRO A 68 2.00 8.29 17.41
N ALA A 69 1.31 7.14 17.49
CA ALA A 69 0.54 6.69 18.63
C ALA A 69 0.63 5.16 18.89
N HIS A 70 1.76 4.52 18.59
CA HIS A 70 2.00 3.17 19.11
C HIS A 70 3.23 3.13 20.02
N GLU A 71 2.95 3.36 21.31
CA GLU A 71 3.83 3.01 22.42
C GLU A 71 4.23 1.52 22.35
N PRO A 72 5.45 1.17 22.82
CA PRO A 72 5.95 -0.19 22.78
C PRO A 72 5.20 -1.04 23.83
N VAL A 73 4.48 -2.05 23.39
CA VAL A 73 4.19 -3.20 24.27
C VAL A 73 5.44 -4.08 24.25
N GLU A 74 6.37 -3.75 25.14
CA GLU A 74 7.32 -4.73 25.66
C GLU A 74 6.56 -5.75 26.51
N LYS A 75 6.70 -7.01 26.08
CA LYS A 75 6.67 -8.31 26.76
C LYS A 75 5.98 -8.44 28.13
#